data_AF-A0A3N5GBN9-F1
#
_entry.id   AF-A0A3N5GBN9-F1
#
_cell.length_a   1.000
_cell.length_b   1.000
_cell.length_c   1.000
_cell.angle_alpha   90.00
_cell.angle_beta   90.00
_cell.angle_gamma   90.00
#
_symmetry.space_group_name_H-M   'P 1'
#
loop_
_entity.id
_entity.type
_entity.pdbx_description
1 polymer ?
#
loop_
_entity_poly.entity_id
_entity_poly.type
_entity_poly.pdbx_seq_one_letter_code
_entity_poly.pdbx_strand_id
1 'polypeptide(L)'
;MVIPANGAPALDAVIDQMLTRLKARVPADPPPADPTLPPTSVRLLSVAERPTGLANRLGNETHGSLGPISWKGGRLEAAVLLETWGVNPAAADTAALTVHGALAGARDVLRGEGFLRVDGADFSLPEEDTGVGGWRKTASYRVLYEYRYLDTEGADSLIVRIPAHADQEETGTSRETAVITGRTVRWDDEESLLFSLRGPGGLNGLSVLAFIPGTVPAGPATVRRTFDGAAGPEDVFADLATFLPAVSGPAPASRHARIDYASLTAFLTDLGAPADSVELGDWDVDTLPDTYQIHSRAFPQAIELPRFADRFEIVPPAAALSETAVTYLRMER
;
A
#
# COMPACT_ATOMS: atom_id res chain seq x y z
N MET A 1 -8.25 18.07 -21.11
CA MET A 1 -7.90 17.08 -20.08
C MET A 1 -9.19 16.59 -19.48
N VAL A 2 -9.66 15.41 -19.91
CA VAL A 2 -10.88 14.81 -19.36
C VAL A 2 -10.45 14.13 -18.07
N ILE A 3 -10.83 14.71 -16.94
CA ILE A 3 -10.63 14.07 -15.63
C ILE A 3 -11.72 13.00 -15.53
N PRO A 4 -11.37 11.70 -15.48
CA PRO A 4 -12.38 10.67 -15.25
C PRO A 4 -13.01 10.87 -13.87
N ALA A 5 -14.28 10.47 -13.75
CA ALA A 5 -15.17 10.75 -12.63
C ALA A 5 -14.84 10.00 -11.32
N ASN A 6 -13.56 9.89 -10.94
CA ASN A 6 -13.08 9.27 -9.69
C ASN A 6 -11.75 9.86 -9.17
N GLY A 7 -11.30 11.03 -9.67
CA GLY A 7 -9.99 11.62 -9.32
C GLY A 7 -8.74 10.79 -9.70
N ALA A 8 -8.91 9.58 -10.23
CA ALA A 8 -7.83 8.72 -10.70
C ALA A 8 -7.21 9.28 -11.99
N PRO A 9 -5.88 9.28 -12.15
CA PRO A 9 -5.27 9.62 -13.41
C PRO A 9 -5.69 8.61 -14.48
N ALA A 10 -5.91 9.08 -15.70
CA ALA A 10 -6.16 8.18 -16.84
C ALA A 10 -4.95 7.26 -17.03
N LEU A 11 -5.19 5.98 -17.32
CA LEU A 11 -4.15 4.97 -17.48
C LEU A 11 -3.06 5.41 -18.45
N ASP A 12 -3.45 5.98 -19.60
CA ASP A 12 -2.51 6.51 -20.61
C ASP A 12 -1.57 7.57 -20.03
N ALA A 13 -2.08 8.46 -19.16
CA ALA A 13 -1.26 9.49 -18.52
C ALA A 13 -0.25 8.89 -17.53
N VAL A 14 -0.63 7.81 -16.85
CA VAL A 14 0.27 7.08 -15.94
C VAL A 14 1.35 6.33 -16.72
N ILE A 15 0.97 5.68 -17.82
CA ILE A 15 1.90 5.00 -18.74
C ILE A 15 2.89 6.02 -19.31
N ASP A 16 2.43 7.16 -19.80
CA ASP A 16 3.28 8.22 -20.33
C ASP A 16 4.24 8.75 -19.26
N GLN A 17 3.78 8.93 -18.03
CA GLN A 17 4.61 9.34 -16.91
C GLN A 17 5.68 8.29 -16.59
N MET A 18 5.31 7.01 -16.54
CA MET A 18 6.24 5.89 -16.32
C MET A 18 7.30 5.86 -17.42
N LEU A 19 6.91 5.88 -18.70
CA LEU A 19 7.85 5.86 -19.82
C LEU A 19 8.75 7.09 -19.84
N THR A 20 8.21 8.27 -19.50
CA THR A 20 8.98 9.52 -19.42
C THR A 20 10.04 9.45 -18.32
N ARG A 21 9.67 8.97 -17.12
CA ARG A 21 10.60 8.80 -16.00
C ARG A 21 11.69 7.79 -16.33
N LEU A 22 11.31 6.64 -16.89
CA LEU A 22 12.26 5.61 -17.30
C LEU A 22 13.22 6.15 -18.37
N LYS A 23 12.71 6.82 -19.40
CA LYS A 23 13.52 7.43 -20.46
C LYS A 23 14.48 8.50 -19.93
N ALA A 24 14.10 9.27 -18.90
CA ALA A 24 14.98 10.26 -18.28
C ALA A 24 16.17 9.64 -17.54
N ARG A 25 16.12 8.34 -17.21
CA ARG A 25 17.22 7.58 -16.59
C ARG A 25 18.09 6.83 -17.59
N VAL A 26 17.67 6.81 -18.84
CA VAL A 26 18.44 6.26 -19.94
C VAL A 26 19.30 7.40 -20.50
N PRO A 27 20.62 7.21 -20.69
CA PRO A 27 21.44 8.17 -21.37
C PRO A 27 20.78 8.52 -22.71
N ALA A 28 20.72 9.82 -23.03
CA ALA A 28 20.38 10.27 -24.37
C ALA A 28 21.55 9.92 -25.30
N ASP A 29 21.76 8.62 -25.52
CA ASP A 29 22.86 8.13 -26.30
C ASP A 29 22.46 8.05 -27.77
N PRO A 30 23.44 8.35 -28.65
CA PRO A 30 24.86 8.56 -28.32
C PRO A 30 25.32 10.03 -28.49
N PRO A 31 26.03 10.68 -27.53
CA PRO A 31 26.79 11.88 -27.86
C PRO A 31 28.12 11.51 -28.56
N PRO A 32 28.74 12.49 -29.24
CA PRO A 32 28.71 12.71 -30.68
C PRO A 32 29.68 11.79 -31.45
N ALA A 33 29.18 10.82 -32.21
CA ALA A 33 29.95 10.23 -33.30
C ALA A 33 29.21 10.32 -34.63
N ASP A 34 27.87 10.25 -34.61
CA ASP A 34 27.09 10.38 -35.83
C ASP A 34 25.67 10.94 -35.54
N PRO A 35 25.37 12.20 -35.91
CA PRO A 35 24.04 12.78 -35.75
C PRO A 35 22.98 12.14 -36.67
N THR A 36 23.37 11.20 -37.55
CA THR A 36 22.43 10.49 -38.43
C THR A 36 21.77 9.29 -37.76
N LEU A 37 22.28 8.81 -36.61
CA LEU A 37 21.69 7.67 -35.92
C LEU A 37 20.49 8.09 -35.06
N PRO A 38 19.43 7.26 -34.98
CA PRO A 38 18.28 7.52 -34.13
C PRO A 38 18.66 7.54 -32.64
N PRO A 39 17.98 8.35 -31.83
CA PRO A 39 18.19 8.34 -30.38
C PRO A 39 17.68 7.05 -29.77
N THR A 40 18.20 6.73 -28.58
CA THR A 40 17.67 5.62 -27.78
C THR A 40 16.17 5.79 -27.52
N SER A 41 15.40 4.75 -27.85
CA SER A 41 13.94 4.76 -27.78
C SER A 41 13.45 3.80 -26.69
N VAL A 42 12.31 4.13 -26.07
CA VAL A 42 11.66 3.31 -25.04
C VAL A 42 10.23 3.09 -25.51
N ARG A 43 9.82 1.83 -25.67
CA ARG A 43 8.50 1.43 -26.16
C ARG A 43 7.82 0.48 -25.21
N LEU A 44 6.52 0.65 -25.00
CA LEU A 44 5.71 -0.29 -24.24
C LEU A 44 5.36 -1.51 -25.12
N LEU A 45 5.59 -2.71 -24.61
CA LEU A 45 5.19 -3.97 -25.24
C LEU A 45 3.85 -4.48 -24.68
N SER A 46 3.72 -4.43 -23.35
CA SER A 46 2.50 -4.82 -22.65
C SER A 46 2.40 -4.08 -21.32
N VAL A 47 1.17 -3.95 -20.81
CA VAL A 47 0.89 -3.39 -19.49
C VAL A 47 -0.30 -4.15 -18.88
N ALA A 48 -0.19 -4.44 -17.59
CA ALA A 48 -1.26 -4.97 -16.77
C ALA A 48 -1.38 -4.12 -15.51
N GLU A 49 -2.61 -3.74 -15.16
CA GLU A 49 -2.89 -3.09 -13.88
C GLU A 49 -2.87 -4.13 -12.75
N ARG A 50 -2.26 -3.75 -11.63
CA ARG A 50 -2.19 -4.53 -10.40
C ARG A 50 -2.69 -3.66 -9.24
N PRO A 51 -3.44 -4.24 -8.29
CA PRO A 51 -3.86 -3.50 -7.12
C PRO A 51 -2.67 -3.20 -6.21
N THR A 52 -2.69 -2.04 -5.55
CA THR A 52 -1.72 -1.66 -4.51
C THR A 52 -2.11 -2.15 -3.12
N GLY A 53 -3.35 -2.60 -2.98
CA GLY A 53 -3.98 -3.02 -1.73
C GLY A 53 -5.49 -3.02 -1.85
N LEU A 54 -6.19 -3.15 -0.72
CA LEU A 54 -7.65 -3.17 -0.70
C LEU A 54 -8.24 -1.86 -1.26
N ALA A 55 -9.02 -1.97 -2.33
CA ALA A 55 -9.58 -0.83 -3.06
C ALA A 55 -8.54 0.22 -3.49
N ASN A 56 -7.31 -0.21 -3.80
CA ASN A 56 -6.22 0.66 -4.26
C ASN A 56 -5.83 1.75 -3.25
N ARG A 57 -6.09 1.53 -1.95
CA ARG A 57 -5.80 2.52 -0.90
C ARG A 57 -4.39 2.34 -0.37
N LEU A 58 -3.64 3.44 -0.32
CA LEU A 58 -2.28 3.51 0.22
C LEU A 58 -2.26 4.07 1.64
N GLY A 59 -3.15 5.01 1.97
CA GLY A 59 -3.17 5.62 3.30
C GLY A 59 -4.16 6.76 3.43
N ASN A 60 -4.13 7.43 4.58
CA ASN A 60 -4.94 8.61 4.86
C ASN A 60 -4.06 9.73 5.40
N GLU A 61 -4.21 10.93 4.86
CA GLU A 61 -3.55 12.13 5.37
C GLU A 61 -4.60 13.04 6.03
N THR A 62 -4.35 13.45 7.27
CA THR A 62 -5.27 14.32 8.01
C THR A 62 -4.74 15.76 7.98
N HIS A 63 -5.37 16.63 7.20
CA HIS A 63 -5.05 18.06 7.16
C HIS A 63 -5.88 18.85 8.17
N GLY A 64 -5.43 18.89 9.43
CA GLY A 64 -6.01 19.77 10.45
C GLY A 64 -7.52 19.53 10.69
N SER A 65 -8.34 20.59 10.58
CA SER A 65 -9.79 20.52 10.78
C SER A 65 -10.58 20.06 9.55
N LEU A 66 -9.90 19.79 8.42
CA LEU A 66 -10.52 19.23 7.23
C LEU A 66 -10.45 17.69 7.33
N GLY A 67 -11.48 17.01 6.82
CA GLY A 67 -11.58 15.55 6.85
C GLY A 67 -10.34 14.85 6.26
N PRO A 68 -10.11 13.57 6.60
CA PRO A 68 -8.96 12.83 6.11
C PRO A 68 -9.02 12.68 4.58
N ILE A 69 -7.93 13.02 3.91
CA ILE A 69 -7.73 12.79 2.49
C ILE A 69 -7.26 11.35 2.32
N SER A 70 -7.86 10.61 1.39
CA SER A 70 -7.43 9.24 1.09
C SER A 70 -6.40 9.25 -0.04
N TRP A 71 -5.23 8.69 0.24
CA TRP A 71 -4.25 8.36 -0.78
C TRP A 71 -4.63 7.03 -1.42
N LYS A 72 -4.83 7.05 -2.73
CA LYS A 72 -5.00 5.84 -3.54
C LYS A 72 -3.82 5.69 -4.49
N GLY A 73 -3.67 4.51 -5.06
CA GLY A 73 -2.64 4.24 -6.04
C GLY A 73 -2.89 2.97 -6.82
N GLY A 74 -2.22 2.84 -7.95
CA GLY A 74 -2.21 1.61 -8.73
C GLY A 74 -0.78 1.15 -8.98
N ARG A 75 -0.64 -0.12 -9.36
CA ARG A 75 0.60 -0.67 -9.87
C ARG A 75 0.43 -1.03 -11.33
N LEU A 76 1.44 -0.74 -12.14
CA LEU A 76 1.55 -1.18 -13.51
C LEU A 76 2.67 -2.19 -13.60
N GLU A 77 2.33 -3.41 -14.00
CA GLU A 77 3.30 -4.40 -14.44
C GLU A 77 3.44 -4.27 -15.96
N ALA A 78 4.59 -3.78 -16.42
CA ALA A 78 4.83 -3.44 -17.82
C ALA A 78 6.04 -4.18 -18.38
N ALA A 79 5.93 -4.61 -19.64
CA ALA A 79 7.08 -5.01 -20.43
C ALA A 79 7.47 -3.85 -21.35
N VAL A 80 8.74 -3.47 -21.33
CA VAL A 80 9.27 -2.30 -22.05
C VAL A 80 10.44 -2.74 -22.92
N LEU A 81 10.47 -2.28 -24.17
CA LEU A 81 11.58 -2.48 -25.10
C LEU A 81 12.40 -1.20 -25.19
N LEU A 82 13.69 -1.29 -24.92
CA LEU A 82 14.65 -0.24 -25.22
C LEU A 82 15.40 -0.55 -26.52
N GLU A 83 15.47 0.43 -27.42
CA GLU A 83 16.23 0.33 -28.67
C GLU A 83 17.43 1.25 -28.60
N THR A 84 18.62 0.68 -28.80
CA THR A 84 19.90 1.40 -28.83
C THR A 84 20.56 1.26 -30.20
N TRP A 85 21.38 2.25 -30.56
CA TRP A 85 21.97 2.37 -31.89
C TRP A 85 23.48 2.60 -31.81
N GLY A 86 24.20 2.11 -32.83
CA GLY A 86 25.63 2.34 -32.99
C GLY A 86 26.07 2.27 -34.44
N VAL A 87 27.23 2.85 -34.75
CA VAL A 87 27.81 2.85 -36.12
C VAL A 87 28.36 1.47 -36.54
N ASN A 88 28.50 0.55 -35.59
CA ASN A 88 28.94 -0.83 -35.80
C ASN A 88 28.36 -1.73 -34.68
N PRO A 89 28.45 -3.07 -34.78
CA PRO A 89 27.86 -3.98 -33.80
C PRO A 89 28.38 -3.75 -32.37
N ALA A 90 29.68 -3.51 -32.22
CA ALA A 90 30.31 -3.30 -30.92
C ALA A 90 29.88 -1.97 -30.25
N ALA A 91 29.63 -0.94 -31.05
CA ALA A 91 29.10 0.33 -30.57
C ALA A 91 27.65 0.18 -30.10
N ALA A 92 26.81 -0.58 -30.82
CA ALA A 92 25.44 -0.88 -30.40
C ALA A 92 25.42 -1.71 -29.09
N ASP A 93 26.32 -2.69 -28.95
CA ASP A 93 26.50 -3.44 -27.71
C ASP A 93 26.92 -2.54 -26.55
N THR A 94 27.89 -1.65 -26.79
CA THR A 94 28.37 -0.70 -25.78
C THR A 94 27.23 0.22 -25.34
N ALA A 95 26.45 0.76 -26.27
CA ALA A 95 25.29 1.60 -25.96
C ALA A 95 24.27 0.85 -25.09
N ALA A 96 23.91 -0.40 -25.45
CA ALA A 96 23.01 -1.22 -24.65
C ALA A 96 23.54 -1.47 -23.22
N LEU A 97 24.84 -1.72 -23.06
CA LEU A 97 25.48 -1.89 -21.76
C LEU A 97 25.51 -0.59 -20.94
N THR A 98 25.76 0.56 -21.58
CA THR A 98 25.69 1.88 -20.94
C THR A 98 24.28 2.14 -20.41
N VAL A 99 23.25 1.86 -21.20
CA VAL A 99 21.85 1.97 -20.78
C VAL A 99 21.56 1.06 -19.58
N HIS A 100 21.97 -0.20 -19.65
CA HIS A 100 21.79 -1.14 -18.53
C HIS A 100 22.49 -0.66 -17.26
N GLY A 101 23.75 -0.22 -17.36
CA GLY A 101 24.53 0.32 -16.25
C GLY A 101 23.91 1.60 -15.66
N ALA A 102 23.34 2.46 -16.49
CA ALA A 102 22.65 3.67 -16.05
C ALA A 102 21.36 3.35 -15.27
N LEU A 103 20.55 2.39 -15.76
CA LEU A 103 19.35 1.94 -15.05
C LEU A 103 19.70 1.26 -13.71
N ALA A 104 20.73 0.40 -13.71
CA ALA A 104 21.21 -0.24 -12.49
C ALA A 104 21.75 0.78 -11.48
N GLY A 105 22.51 1.78 -11.94
CA GLY A 105 23.05 2.86 -11.11
C GLY A 105 21.98 3.85 -10.61
N ALA A 106 20.85 3.97 -11.31
CA ALA A 106 19.73 4.84 -10.94
C ALA A 106 18.67 4.15 -10.07
N ARG A 107 18.92 2.92 -9.58
CA ARG A 107 17.91 2.11 -8.87
C ARG A 107 17.22 2.84 -7.72
N ASP A 108 17.97 3.52 -6.85
CA ASP A 108 17.38 4.22 -5.70
C ASP A 108 16.54 5.43 -6.12
N VAL A 109 16.98 6.12 -7.18
CA VAL A 109 16.23 7.25 -7.75
C VAL A 109 14.95 6.75 -8.41
N LEU A 110 15.03 5.68 -9.20
CA LEU A 110 13.89 5.01 -9.82
C LEU A 110 12.89 4.53 -8.76
N ARG A 111 13.37 3.96 -7.65
CA ARG A 111 12.51 3.57 -6.53
C ARG A 111 11.79 4.78 -5.91
N GLY A 112 12.48 5.90 -5.70
CA GLY A 112 11.87 7.17 -5.27
C GLY A 112 10.86 7.74 -6.27
N GLU A 113 10.98 7.37 -7.55
CA GLU A 113 10.05 7.73 -8.61
C GLU A 113 8.90 6.72 -8.80
N GLY A 114 8.80 5.68 -7.97
CA GLY A 114 7.72 4.69 -7.99
C GLY A 114 8.05 3.38 -8.70
N PHE A 115 9.27 3.19 -9.21
CA PHE A 115 9.68 1.91 -9.81
C PHE A 115 10.09 0.93 -8.72
N LEU A 116 9.17 0.04 -8.34
CA LEU A 116 9.40 -0.99 -7.35
C LEU A 116 10.34 -2.08 -7.89
N ARG A 117 10.27 -2.35 -9.19
CA ARG A 117 11.08 -3.36 -9.89
C ARG A 117 11.43 -2.91 -11.30
N VAL A 118 12.67 -3.14 -11.72
CA VAL A 118 13.17 -2.93 -13.09
C VAL A 118 14.17 -4.04 -13.38
N ASP A 119 13.72 -5.09 -14.04
CA ASP A 119 14.53 -6.27 -14.34
C ASP A 119 14.79 -6.37 -15.84
N GLY A 120 16.06 -6.56 -16.22
CA GLY A 120 16.42 -6.89 -17.60
C GLY A 120 15.97 -8.32 -17.92
N ALA A 121 15.13 -8.47 -18.93
CA ALA A 121 14.60 -9.76 -19.36
C ALA A 121 15.48 -10.41 -20.44
N ASP A 122 15.78 -9.68 -21.53
CA ASP A 122 16.50 -10.21 -22.69
C ASP A 122 17.24 -9.10 -23.46
N PHE A 123 18.30 -9.48 -24.17
CA PHE A 123 19.02 -8.62 -25.13
C PHE A 123 19.06 -9.31 -26.50
N SER A 124 18.76 -8.57 -27.57
CA SER A 124 18.95 -9.08 -28.94
C SER A 124 20.44 -9.10 -29.32
N LEU A 125 20.77 -9.79 -30.40
CA LEU A 125 22.02 -9.52 -31.11
C LEU A 125 21.91 -8.16 -31.82
N PRO A 126 23.03 -7.43 -32.03
CA PRO A 126 23.05 -6.28 -32.92
C PRO A 126 22.66 -6.67 -34.35
N GLU A 127 21.72 -5.93 -34.93
CA GLU A 127 21.25 -6.10 -36.31
C GLU A 127 21.54 -4.84 -37.12
N GLU A 128 22.03 -5.00 -38.34
CA GLU A 128 22.23 -3.88 -39.26
C GLU A 128 20.88 -3.42 -39.84
N ASP A 129 20.58 -2.13 -39.72
CA ASP A 129 19.51 -1.47 -40.44
C ASP A 129 20.10 -0.68 -41.61
N THR A 130 20.02 -1.25 -42.81
CA THR A 130 20.55 -0.65 -44.02
C THR A 130 19.83 0.62 -44.44
N GLY A 131 18.60 0.86 -43.96
CA GLY A 131 17.83 2.07 -44.24
C GLY A 131 18.31 3.28 -43.43
N VAL A 132 18.81 3.03 -42.21
CA VAL A 132 19.38 4.03 -41.30
C VAL A 132 20.91 4.11 -41.46
N GLY A 133 21.55 3.06 -41.97
CA GLY A 133 23.02 2.98 -42.07
C GLY A 133 23.68 2.75 -40.71
N GLY A 134 23.04 1.98 -39.83
CA GLY A 134 23.50 1.77 -38.45
C GLY A 134 23.13 0.39 -37.91
N TRP A 135 23.61 0.10 -36.71
CA TRP A 135 23.36 -1.16 -36.00
C TRP A 135 22.44 -0.91 -34.83
N ARG A 136 21.34 -1.67 -34.77
CA ARG A 136 20.33 -1.61 -33.73
C ARG A 136 20.47 -2.79 -32.79
N LYS A 137 20.36 -2.55 -31.48
CA LYS A 137 20.23 -3.59 -30.47
C LYS A 137 19.04 -3.29 -29.58
N THR A 138 18.24 -4.31 -29.28
CA THR A 138 17.07 -4.17 -28.41
C THR A 138 17.29 -4.86 -27.07
N ALA A 139 16.70 -4.29 -26.02
CA ALA A 139 16.74 -4.83 -24.66
C ALA A 139 15.35 -4.77 -24.04
N SER A 140 14.84 -5.91 -23.59
CA SER A 140 13.52 -6.03 -22.96
C SER A 140 13.65 -5.92 -21.45
N TYR A 141 12.77 -5.17 -20.82
CA TYR A 141 12.71 -4.99 -19.37
C TYR A 141 11.31 -5.26 -18.84
N ARG A 142 11.23 -5.85 -17.65
CA ARG A 142 9.99 -5.95 -16.86
C ARG A 142 10.03 -4.92 -15.75
N VAL A 143 8.98 -4.11 -15.69
CA VAL A 143 8.87 -2.98 -14.78
C VAL A 143 7.63 -3.15 -13.91
N LEU A 144 7.78 -2.95 -12.60
CA LEU A 144 6.65 -2.75 -11.69
C LEU A 144 6.68 -1.30 -11.22
N TYR A 145 5.69 -0.51 -11.63
CA TYR A 145 5.60 0.91 -11.36
C TYR A 145 4.37 1.23 -10.52
N GLU A 146 4.58 1.82 -9.33
CA GLU A 146 3.52 2.30 -8.45
C GLU A 146 3.30 3.80 -8.65
N TYR A 147 2.05 4.19 -8.87
CA TYR A 147 1.63 5.58 -8.92
C TYR A 147 0.65 5.88 -7.81
N ARG A 148 0.74 7.10 -7.27
CA ARG A 148 -0.11 7.58 -6.19
C ARG A 148 -0.96 8.73 -6.71
N TYR A 149 -2.22 8.76 -6.31
CA TYR A 149 -3.11 9.86 -6.60
C TYR A 149 -3.98 10.17 -5.40
N LEU A 150 -4.38 11.43 -5.32
CA LEU A 150 -5.23 11.94 -4.27
C LEU A 150 -6.66 11.84 -4.78
N ASP A 151 -7.49 11.07 -4.07
CA ASP A 151 -8.91 10.99 -4.40
C ASP A 151 -9.62 12.20 -3.79
N THR A 152 -9.86 13.22 -4.62
CA THR A 152 -10.54 14.47 -4.24
C THR A 152 -12.05 14.41 -4.38
N GLU A 153 -12.61 13.39 -5.05
CA GLU A 153 -14.06 13.31 -5.27
C GLU A 153 -14.80 12.88 -4.00
N GLY A 154 -14.08 12.24 -3.08
CA GLY A 154 -14.49 12.14 -1.69
C GLY A 154 -14.30 13.47 -0.96
N ALA A 155 -15.38 14.22 -0.76
CA ALA A 155 -15.59 14.83 0.55
C ALA A 155 -15.80 13.71 1.60
N ASP A 156 -14.82 12.81 1.72
CA ASP A 156 -14.91 11.55 2.46
C ASP A 156 -14.40 11.78 3.89
N SER A 157 -15.04 12.72 4.59
CA SER A 157 -15.33 12.39 5.98
C SER A 157 -16.27 11.19 5.94
N LEU A 158 -15.82 10.05 6.47
CA LEU A 158 -16.64 8.98 7.05
C LEU A 158 -16.93 7.68 6.28
N ILE A 159 -16.49 7.45 5.03
CA ILE A 159 -16.93 6.24 4.31
C ILE A 159 -15.80 5.57 3.52
N VAL A 160 -15.30 4.45 4.03
CA VAL A 160 -14.58 3.47 3.21
C VAL A 160 -15.62 2.60 2.50
N ARG A 161 -15.40 2.21 1.24
CA ARG A 161 -16.24 1.22 0.57
C ARG A 161 -15.33 0.06 0.18
N ILE A 162 -15.36 -1.02 0.96
CA ILE A 162 -14.72 -2.29 0.57
C ILE A 162 -15.81 -3.13 -0.10
N PRO A 163 -15.71 -3.47 -1.39
CA PRO A 163 -16.54 -4.50 -1.97
C PRO A 163 -16.02 -5.86 -1.49
N ALA A 164 -16.83 -6.61 -0.74
CA ALA A 164 -16.62 -8.03 -0.49
C ALA A 164 -17.60 -8.85 -1.33
N HIS A 165 -17.11 -9.91 -1.97
CA HIS A 165 -17.90 -10.81 -2.80
C HIS A 165 -18.28 -12.03 -1.97
N ALA A 166 -19.54 -12.14 -1.58
CA ALA A 166 -20.05 -13.29 -0.82
C ALA A 166 -20.38 -14.50 -1.72
N ASP A 167 -20.52 -14.28 -3.02
CA ASP A 167 -20.81 -15.33 -4.00
C ASP A 167 -19.88 -15.20 -5.22
N GLN A 168 -18.96 -16.17 -5.35
CA GLN A 168 -18.02 -16.24 -6.47
C GLN A 168 -18.67 -16.77 -7.76
N GLU A 169 -19.85 -17.39 -7.69
CA GLU A 169 -20.49 -18.08 -8.82
C GLU A 169 -21.40 -17.14 -9.65
N GLU A 170 -21.82 -15.99 -9.11
CA GLU A 170 -22.71 -15.07 -9.82
C GLU A 170 -21.96 -13.96 -10.60
N THR A 171 -22.16 -13.90 -11.91
CA THR A 171 -21.60 -12.86 -12.80
C THR A 171 -22.60 -11.74 -13.09
N GLY A 172 -22.19 -10.49 -12.88
CA GLY A 172 -22.92 -9.30 -13.36
C GLY A 172 -23.36 -8.35 -12.26
N THR A 173 -24.24 -7.39 -12.62
CA THR A 173 -24.72 -6.31 -11.74
C THR A 173 -25.65 -6.75 -10.61
N SER A 174 -26.04 -8.03 -10.60
CA SER A 174 -26.86 -8.65 -9.54
C SER A 174 -26.04 -9.12 -8.33
N ARG A 175 -24.71 -9.04 -8.43
CA ARG A 175 -23.77 -9.51 -7.40
C ARG A 175 -23.96 -8.76 -6.09
N GLU A 176 -24.29 -9.48 -5.02
CA GLU A 176 -24.37 -8.91 -3.68
C GLU A 176 -23.04 -8.27 -3.29
N THR A 177 -23.06 -6.95 -3.10
CA THR A 177 -21.89 -6.15 -2.73
C THR A 177 -22.07 -5.73 -1.29
N ALA A 178 -21.37 -6.39 -0.36
CA ALA A 178 -21.28 -5.87 1.00
C ALA A 178 -20.34 -4.66 1.00
N VAL A 179 -20.78 -3.53 1.56
CA VAL A 179 -20.00 -2.27 1.66
C VAL A 179 -19.49 -2.12 3.08
N ILE A 180 -18.16 -2.17 3.26
CA ILE A 180 -17.54 -2.02 4.59
C ILE A 180 -17.03 -0.59 4.79
N THR A 181 -17.54 0.13 5.81
CA THR A 181 -17.28 1.55 6.11
C THR A 181 -16.48 1.77 7.41
N GLY A 182 -15.33 2.46 7.41
CA GLY A 182 -14.69 2.87 8.68
C GLY A 182 -13.21 3.29 8.60
N ARG A 183 -12.70 3.92 9.67
CA ARG A 183 -11.31 4.37 9.77
C ARG A 183 -10.37 3.16 9.96
N THR A 184 -9.38 3.02 9.08
CA THR A 184 -8.40 1.92 9.11
C THR A 184 -6.95 2.39 9.24
N VAL A 185 -6.09 1.58 9.86
CA VAL A 185 -4.61 1.72 9.85
C VAL A 185 -4.00 0.38 9.45
N ARG A 186 -2.89 0.43 8.71
CA ARG A 186 -2.10 -0.72 8.30
C ARG A 186 -0.81 -0.78 9.13
N TRP A 187 -0.42 -1.99 9.53
CA TRP A 187 0.89 -2.32 10.07
C TRP A 187 1.56 -3.32 9.13
N ASP A 188 2.82 -3.07 8.81
CA ASP A 188 3.73 -3.95 8.06
C ASP A 188 5.20 -3.65 8.45
N ASP A 189 6.14 -4.10 7.60
CA ASP A 189 7.58 -3.91 7.74
C ASP A 189 8.08 -2.50 7.34
N GLU A 190 7.30 -1.75 6.55
CA GLU A 190 7.62 -0.38 6.14
C GLU A 190 7.05 0.66 7.12
N GLU A 191 5.83 0.42 7.61
CA GLU A 191 5.04 1.37 8.39
C GLU A 191 4.22 0.68 9.50
N SER A 192 4.52 1.01 10.76
CA SER A 192 3.78 0.57 11.95
C SER A 192 3.22 1.79 12.68
N LEU A 193 2.16 2.38 12.13
CA LEU A 193 1.56 3.60 12.68
C LEU A 193 0.68 3.35 13.90
N LEU A 194 0.70 4.30 14.83
CA LEU A 194 -0.28 4.40 15.91
C LEU A 194 -1.70 4.52 15.34
N PHE A 195 -2.60 3.60 15.69
CA PHE A 195 -4.02 3.83 15.51
C PHE A 195 -4.52 4.74 16.65
N SER A 196 -4.92 5.99 16.36
CA SER A 196 -5.44 6.91 17.38
C SER A 196 -6.76 7.56 16.98
N LEU A 197 -7.81 7.31 17.73
CA LEU A 197 -9.12 7.90 17.53
C LEU A 197 -9.37 8.96 18.61
N ARG A 198 -9.55 10.20 18.18
CA ARG A 198 -9.68 11.35 19.07
C ARG A 198 -11.03 12.05 18.91
N GLY A 199 -11.52 12.55 20.03
CA GLY A 199 -12.66 13.46 20.09
C GLY A 199 -14.03 12.81 20.20
N PRO A 200 -15.08 13.64 20.22
CA PRO A 200 -16.48 13.25 20.42
C PRO A 200 -16.90 12.04 19.58
N GLY A 201 -17.32 10.97 20.26
CA GLY A 201 -17.85 9.77 19.61
C GLY A 201 -17.98 8.58 20.56
N GLY A 202 -18.68 7.54 20.11
CA GLY A 202 -18.70 6.23 20.73
C GLY A 202 -17.87 5.24 19.92
N LEU A 203 -17.31 4.24 20.58
CA LEU A 203 -16.69 3.08 19.94
C LEU A 203 -17.46 1.84 20.36
N ASN A 204 -18.00 1.09 19.41
CA ASN A 204 -18.83 -0.09 19.65
C ASN A 204 -18.09 -1.40 19.41
N GLY A 205 -16.88 -1.35 18.86
CA GLY A 205 -16.12 -2.55 18.56
C GLY A 205 -14.81 -2.29 17.85
N LEU A 206 -14.06 -3.37 17.68
CA LEU A 206 -12.77 -3.41 17.01
C LEU A 206 -12.73 -4.62 16.08
N SER A 207 -12.33 -4.40 14.84
CA SER A 207 -12.14 -5.45 13.83
C SER A 207 -10.71 -5.37 13.31
N VAL A 208 -10.06 -6.52 13.14
CA VAL A 208 -8.70 -6.66 12.65
C VAL A 208 -8.66 -7.71 11.54
N LEU A 209 -8.03 -7.36 10.43
CA LEU A 209 -7.74 -8.25 9.31
C LEU A 209 -6.23 -8.52 9.31
N ALA A 210 -5.82 -9.76 9.54
CA ALA A 210 -4.41 -10.10 9.72
C ALA A 210 -3.97 -11.22 8.77
N PHE A 211 -2.90 -10.97 8.02
CA PHE A 211 -2.10 -11.98 7.35
C PHE A 211 -0.74 -12.05 8.05
N ILE A 212 -0.43 -13.20 8.64
CA ILE A 212 0.83 -13.40 9.35
C ILE A 212 1.39 -14.75 8.91
N PRO A 213 2.13 -14.79 7.80
CA PRO A 213 2.79 -16.02 7.37
C PRO A 213 3.97 -16.32 8.29
N GLY A 214 4.03 -17.55 8.80
CA GLY A 214 5.14 -17.99 9.64
C GLY A 214 5.11 -17.48 11.09
N THR A 215 6.23 -16.93 11.56
CA THR A 215 6.42 -16.59 12.99
C THR A 215 5.87 -15.20 13.27
N VAL A 216 4.95 -15.10 14.24
CA VAL A 216 4.33 -13.83 14.62
C VAL A 216 5.38 -12.88 15.21
N PRO A 217 5.37 -11.59 14.86
CA PRO A 217 6.27 -10.60 15.43
C PRO A 217 6.22 -10.57 16.97
N ALA A 218 7.41 -10.57 17.56
CA ALA A 218 7.60 -10.47 18.99
C ALA A 218 7.48 -9.01 19.44
N GLY A 219 6.81 -8.77 20.56
CA GLY A 219 6.73 -7.45 21.17
C GLY A 219 5.31 -7.03 21.51
N PRO A 220 5.17 -6.04 22.41
CA PRO A 220 3.87 -5.73 22.97
C PRO A 220 3.03 -4.85 22.06
N ALA A 221 1.81 -5.28 21.76
CA ALA A 221 0.77 -4.35 21.33
C ALA A 221 0.17 -3.69 22.58
N THR A 222 -0.12 -2.40 22.53
CA THR A 222 -0.76 -1.69 23.66
C THR A 222 -2.10 -1.13 23.21
N VAL A 223 -3.16 -1.45 23.95
CA VAL A 223 -4.47 -0.79 23.80
C VAL A 223 -4.62 0.21 24.92
N ARG A 224 -4.99 1.45 24.59
CA ARG A 224 -5.05 2.55 25.56
C ARG A 224 -6.28 3.42 25.39
N ARG A 225 -6.88 3.83 26.50
CA ARG A 225 -7.77 4.99 26.58
C ARG A 225 -7.11 6.07 27.43
N THR A 226 -7.13 7.31 26.95
CA THR A 226 -6.49 8.42 27.64
C THR A 226 -7.06 9.77 27.19
N PHE A 227 -6.56 10.86 27.76
CA PHE A 227 -6.96 12.21 27.41
C PHE A 227 -5.83 13.22 27.58
N ASP A 228 -5.95 14.41 26.99
CA ASP A 228 -4.91 15.44 27.09
C ASP A 228 -4.84 16.00 28.51
N GLY A 229 -3.63 16.07 29.05
CA GLY A 229 -3.40 16.49 30.44
C GLY A 229 -3.71 15.42 31.48
N ALA A 230 -3.90 14.15 31.07
CA ALA A 230 -3.91 13.03 32.00
C ALA A 230 -2.61 13.04 32.83
N ALA A 231 -2.76 12.86 34.14
CA ALA A 231 -1.68 12.88 35.11
C ALA A 231 -1.81 11.67 36.06
N GLY A 232 -0.67 11.20 36.57
CA GLY A 232 -0.60 9.98 37.36
C GLY A 232 -0.38 8.71 36.51
N PRO A 233 -0.25 7.55 37.14
CA PRO A 233 -0.12 6.28 36.44
C PRO A 233 -1.42 5.89 35.73
N GLU A 234 -1.29 5.17 34.61
CA GLU A 234 -2.41 4.53 33.91
C GLU A 234 -2.91 3.33 34.73
N ASP A 235 -4.23 3.12 34.76
CA ASP A 235 -4.80 1.87 35.24
C ASP A 235 -4.47 0.75 34.25
N VAL A 236 -3.73 -0.26 34.71
CA VAL A 236 -3.27 -1.37 33.86
C VAL A 236 -4.21 -2.55 34.02
N PHE A 237 -4.71 -3.05 32.90
CA PHE A 237 -5.59 -4.22 32.80
C PHE A 237 -4.88 -5.38 32.10
N ALA A 238 -5.30 -6.59 32.41
CA ALA A 238 -4.68 -7.81 31.85
C ALA A 238 -5.19 -8.14 30.44
N ASP A 239 -6.45 -7.81 30.15
CA ASP A 239 -7.16 -8.22 28.93
C ASP A 239 -8.34 -7.27 28.62
N LEU A 240 -8.96 -7.43 27.45
CA LEU A 240 -10.14 -6.69 27.02
C LEU A 240 -11.35 -7.00 27.89
N ALA A 241 -11.46 -8.21 28.42
CA ALA A 241 -12.59 -8.62 29.25
C ALA A 241 -12.69 -7.78 30.53
N THR A 242 -11.55 -7.44 31.14
CA THR A 242 -11.45 -6.59 32.34
C THR A 242 -11.36 -5.11 32.00
N PHE A 243 -10.71 -4.76 30.89
CA PHE A 243 -10.56 -3.37 30.44
C PHE A 243 -11.89 -2.75 29.99
N LEU A 244 -12.67 -3.43 29.13
CA LEU A 244 -13.87 -2.86 28.51
C LEU A 244 -14.91 -2.38 29.55
N PRO A 245 -15.28 -3.17 30.58
CA PRO A 245 -16.21 -2.70 31.62
C PRO A 245 -15.69 -1.48 32.40
N ALA A 246 -14.36 -1.32 32.53
CA ALA A 246 -13.77 -0.21 33.26
C ALA A 246 -13.76 1.10 32.44
N VAL A 247 -13.67 1.00 31.12
CA VAL A 247 -13.52 2.17 30.23
C VAL A 247 -14.77 2.50 29.42
N SER A 248 -15.77 1.63 29.36
CA SER A 248 -17.00 1.88 28.60
C SER A 248 -18.05 2.69 29.36
N GLY A 249 -19.00 3.24 28.60
CA GLY A 249 -20.16 3.98 29.09
C GLY A 249 -19.94 5.48 29.35
N PRO A 250 -21.01 6.18 29.74
CA PRO A 250 -20.99 7.64 29.94
C PRO A 250 -20.25 8.07 31.21
N ALA A 251 -20.11 7.16 32.18
CA ALA A 251 -19.43 7.37 33.45
C ALA A 251 -18.47 6.20 33.73
N PRO A 252 -17.39 6.08 32.95
CA PRO A 252 -16.43 4.97 33.06
C PRO A 252 -15.67 5.03 34.39
N ALA A 253 -15.32 3.87 34.94
CA ALA A 253 -14.50 3.77 36.14
C ALA A 253 -13.07 4.31 35.90
N SER A 254 -12.53 4.14 34.69
CA SER A 254 -11.24 4.69 34.29
C SER A 254 -11.26 5.38 32.93
N ARG A 255 -10.57 6.51 32.85
CA ARG A 255 -10.36 7.31 31.62
C ARG A 255 -8.90 7.36 31.18
N HIS A 256 -8.00 6.80 31.98
CA HIS A 256 -6.57 6.75 31.72
C HIS A 256 -6.09 5.33 32.02
N ALA A 257 -6.29 4.45 31.06
CA ALA A 257 -6.16 3.01 31.22
C ALA A 257 -5.45 2.39 30.02
N ARG A 258 -4.73 1.28 30.25
CA ARG A 258 -4.10 0.51 29.19
C ARG A 258 -4.12 -1.00 29.41
N ILE A 259 -3.92 -1.73 28.32
CA ILE A 259 -3.58 -3.15 28.28
C ILE A 259 -2.25 -3.28 27.56
N ASP A 260 -1.31 -4.03 28.13
CA ASP A 260 -0.05 -4.39 27.49
C ASP A 260 -0.09 -5.88 27.12
N TYR A 261 -0.22 -6.19 25.84
CA TYR A 261 -0.16 -7.57 25.36
C TYR A 261 1.29 -8.02 25.26
N ALA A 262 1.58 -9.30 25.51
CA ALA A 262 2.94 -9.82 25.35
C ALA A 262 3.35 -9.99 23.86
N SER A 263 2.38 -10.10 22.95
CA SER A 263 2.59 -10.32 21.51
C SER A 263 1.39 -9.85 20.71
N LEU A 264 1.57 -9.69 19.39
CA LEU A 264 0.46 -9.49 18.46
C LEU A 264 -0.55 -10.66 18.49
N THR A 265 -0.08 -11.90 18.64
CA THR A 265 -0.96 -13.08 18.77
C THR A 265 -1.88 -12.97 19.99
N ALA A 266 -1.34 -12.52 21.14
CA ALA A 266 -2.12 -12.38 22.36
C ALA A 266 -3.23 -11.32 22.17
N PHE A 267 -2.90 -10.21 21.51
CA PHE A 267 -3.88 -9.20 21.13
C PHE A 267 -4.98 -9.75 20.20
N LEU A 268 -4.61 -10.44 19.12
CA LEU A 268 -5.58 -11.03 18.19
C LEU A 268 -6.46 -12.08 18.86
N THR A 269 -5.90 -12.88 19.76
CA THR A 269 -6.63 -13.90 20.52
C THR A 269 -7.67 -13.27 21.45
N ASP A 270 -7.34 -12.13 22.07
CA ASP A 270 -8.25 -11.43 22.98
C ASP A 270 -9.41 -10.73 22.26
N LEU A 271 -9.26 -10.44 20.97
CA LEU A 271 -10.39 -10.05 20.11
C LEU A 271 -11.36 -11.20 19.91
N GLY A 272 -10.85 -12.43 19.89
CA GLY A 272 -11.60 -13.67 19.69
C GLY A 272 -10.99 -14.55 18.62
N ALA A 273 -11.56 -15.74 18.46
CA ALA A 273 -11.24 -16.62 17.33
C ALA A 273 -11.58 -15.93 16.01
N PRO A 274 -10.83 -16.19 14.92
CA PRO A 274 -11.17 -15.68 13.60
C PRO A 274 -12.62 -16.06 13.25
N ALA A 275 -13.42 -15.06 12.90
CA ALA A 275 -14.81 -15.28 12.51
C ALA A 275 -14.93 -15.78 11.06
N ASP A 276 -13.98 -15.38 10.22
CA ASP A 276 -13.96 -15.66 8.79
C ASP A 276 -12.54 -15.42 8.21
N SER A 277 -12.36 -15.69 6.93
CA SER A 277 -11.14 -15.42 6.18
C SER A 277 -11.43 -14.87 4.79
N VAL A 278 -10.48 -14.10 4.24
CA VAL A 278 -10.56 -13.60 2.87
C VAL A 278 -9.22 -13.77 2.17
N GLU A 279 -9.27 -14.17 0.89
CA GLU A 279 -8.09 -14.24 0.03
C GLU A 279 -7.83 -12.90 -0.65
N LEU A 280 -6.62 -12.35 -0.51
CA LEU A 280 -6.24 -11.06 -1.06
C LEU A 280 -4.72 -11.00 -1.24
N GLY A 281 -4.23 -10.37 -2.30
CA GLY A 281 -2.80 -10.07 -2.42
C GLY A 281 -1.94 -11.32 -2.67
N ASP A 282 -0.63 -11.14 -2.55
CA ASP A 282 0.44 -12.14 -2.66
C ASP A 282 1.69 -11.45 -2.06
N TRP A 283 1.64 -11.21 -0.75
CA TRP A 283 2.62 -10.44 0.02
C TRP A 283 3.89 -11.24 0.27
N ASP A 284 3.79 -12.56 0.39
CA ASP A 284 4.95 -13.44 0.50
C ASP A 284 5.55 -13.86 -0.85
N VAL A 285 4.93 -13.45 -1.95
CA VAL A 285 5.43 -13.58 -3.33
C VAL A 285 5.56 -15.05 -3.74
N ASP A 286 4.65 -15.89 -3.26
CA ASP A 286 4.61 -17.32 -3.54
C ASP A 286 3.71 -17.67 -4.74
N THR A 287 3.11 -16.66 -5.38
CA THR A 287 2.17 -16.75 -6.52
C THR A 287 0.77 -17.28 -6.18
N LEU A 288 0.46 -17.42 -4.89
CA LEU A 288 -0.86 -17.76 -4.38
C LEU A 288 -1.49 -16.55 -3.66
N PRO A 289 -2.83 -16.47 -3.60
CA PRO A 289 -3.49 -15.46 -2.79
C PRO A 289 -3.23 -15.65 -1.29
N ASP A 290 -2.89 -14.57 -0.58
CA ASP A 290 -2.75 -14.62 0.88
C ASP A 290 -4.10 -14.78 1.57
N THR A 291 -4.17 -15.69 2.55
CA THR A 291 -5.38 -15.86 3.38
C THR A 291 -5.31 -14.99 4.63
N TYR A 292 -6.09 -13.91 4.64
CA TYR A 292 -6.24 -13.05 5.81
C TYR A 292 -7.30 -13.58 6.77
N GLN A 293 -7.00 -13.56 8.06
CA GLN A 293 -7.94 -13.90 9.13
C GLN A 293 -8.65 -12.65 9.67
N ILE A 294 -9.97 -12.75 9.84
CA ILE A 294 -10.81 -11.67 10.37
C ILE A 294 -11.08 -11.92 11.85
N HIS A 295 -10.51 -11.08 12.70
CA HIS A 295 -10.80 -11.02 14.14
C HIS A 295 -11.73 -9.84 14.42
N SER A 296 -12.76 -10.04 15.24
CA SER A 296 -13.65 -8.94 15.62
C SER A 296 -14.12 -9.07 17.06
N ARG A 297 -14.22 -7.92 17.72
CA ARG A 297 -14.69 -7.80 19.10
C ARG A 297 -15.70 -6.66 19.19
N ALA A 298 -16.97 -7.01 19.33
CA ALA A 298 -17.99 -6.07 19.75
C ALA A 298 -17.77 -5.69 21.22
N PHE A 299 -17.96 -4.41 21.54
CA PHE A 299 -17.91 -3.91 22.91
C PHE A 299 -19.31 -4.01 23.51
N PRO A 300 -19.49 -4.68 24.66
CA PRO A 300 -20.81 -4.81 25.30
C PRO A 300 -21.47 -3.45 25.60
N GLN A 301 -20.65 -2.43 25.81
CA GLN A 301 -21.05 -1.04 25.94
C GLN A 301 -20.02 -0.17 25.22
N ALA A 302 -20.49 0.91 24.59
CA ALA A 302 -19.63 1.80 23.84
C ALA A 302 -18.56 2.46 24.72
N ILE A 303 -17.33 2.62 24.21
CA ILE A 303 -16.34 3.52 24.82
C ILE A 303 -16.69 4.94 24.38
N GLU A 304 -17.21 5.74 25.30
CA GLU A 304 -17.55 7.13 25.01
C GLU A 304 -16.33 8.04 25.16
N LEU A 305 -16.06 8.85 24.14
CA LEU A 305 -15.01 9.87 24.14
C LEU A 305 -15.68 11.26 24.10
N PRO A 306 -16.20 11.79 25.22
CA PRO A 306 -17.08 12.96 25.20
C PRO A 306 -16.40 14.27 24.80
N ARG A 307 -15.06 14.38 24.90
CA ARG A 307 -14.32 15.62 24.67
C ARG A 307 -13.30 15.46 23.53
N PHE A 308 -12.96 16.57 22.87
CA PHE A 308 -11.87 16.62 21.88
C PHE A 308 -10.49 16.22 22.44
N ALA A 309 -10.33 16.31 23.75
CA ALA A 309 -9.12 15.87 24.44
C ALA A 309 -9.08 14.34 24.66
N ASP A 310 -10.21 13.64 24.59
CA ASP A 310 -10.29 12.21 24.83
C ASP A 310 -9.82 11.44 23.59
N ARG A 311 -9.09 10.33 23.81
CA ARG A 311 -8.57 9.47 22.75
C ARG A 311 -8.52 8.00 23.13
N PHE A 312 -8.68 7.16 22.11
CA PHE A 312 -8.47 5.72 22.17
C PHE A 312 -7.37 5.34 21.18
N GLU A 313 -6.41 4.54 21.62
CA GLU A 313 -5.18 4.28 20.91
C GLU A 313 -4.85 2.79 20.88
N ILE A 314 -4.33 2.31 19.74
CA ILE A 314 -3.68 1.02 19.62
C ILE A 314 -2.29 1.24 19.08
N VAL A 315 -1.30 0.95 19.92
CA VAL A 315 0.12 1.04 19.60
C VAL A 315 0.58 -0.31 19.06
N PRO A 316 1.21 -0.38 17.87
CA PRO A 316 1.81 -1.61 17.37
C PRO A 316 2.98 -2.08 18.24
N PRO A 317 3.38 -3.36 18.13
CA PRO A 317 4.66 -3.82 18.65
C PRO A 317 5.82 -2.96 18.13
N ALA A 318 6.81 -2.72 19.00
CA ALA A 318 7.98 -1.90 18.65
C ALA A 318 8.89 -2.56 17.60
N ALA A 319 8.84 -3.89 17.48
CA ALA A 319 9.41 -4.58 16.33
C ALA A 319 8.41 -4.49 15.18
N ALA A 320 8.89 -4.05 14.02
CA ALA A 320 8.12 -4.07 12.79
C ALA A 320 7.60 -5.49 12.50
N LEU A 321 6.48 -5.59 11.77
CA LEU A 321 6.06 -6.90 11.27
C LEU A 321 7.14 -7.46 10.34
N SER A 322 7.18 -8.78 10.13
CA SER A 322 8.08 -9.35 9.11
C SER A 322 7.72 -8.79 7.74
N GLU A 323 8.65 -8.83 6.78
CA GLU A 323 8.47 -8.36 5.39
C GLU A 323 7.24 -8.95 4.66
N THR A 324 6.63 -9.97 5.26
CA THR A 324 5.51 -10.74 4.72
C THR A 324 4.23 -10.64 5.55
N ALA A 325 4.25 -10.02 6.74
CA ALA A 325 3.09 -9.94 7.61
C ALA A 325 2.41 -8.56 7.52
N VAL A 326 1.09 -8.56 7.36
CA VAL A 326 0.28 -7.36 7.20
C VAL A 326 -0.95 -7.41 8.10
N THR A 327 -1.17 -6.35 8.88
CA THR A 327 -2.36 -6.22 9.74
C THR A 327 -3.11 -4.92 9.46
N TYR A 328 -4.43 -5.00 9.29
CA TYR A 328 -5.31 -3.84 9.18
C TYR A 328 -6.24 -3.76 10.39
N LEU A 329 -6.29 -2.61 11.05
CA LEU A 329 -7.15 -2.37 12.21
C LEU A 329 -8.28 -1.40 11.86
N ARG A 330 -9.49 -1.69 12.34
CA ARG A 330 -10.69 -0.86 12.19
C ARG A 330 -11.44 -0.74 13.52
N MET A 331 -11.93 0.46 13.82
CA MET A 331 -12.90 0.68 14.89
C MET A 331 -14.32 0.79 14.34
N GLU A 332 -15.26 0.24 15.10
CA GLU A 332 -16.69 0.40 14.89
C GLU A 332 -17.18 1.57 15.76
N ARG A 333 -17.86 2.54 15.14
CA ARG A 333 -18.43 3.71 15.81
C ARG A 333 -19.94 3.61 15.91
#